data_AF-A0AAW5CMH9-F1
#
_entry.id   AF-A0AAW5CMH9-F1
#
_cell.length_a   1.000
_cell.length_b   1.000
_cell.length_c   1.000
_cell.angle_alpha   90.00
_cell.angle_beta   90.00
_cell.angle_gamma   90.00
#
_symmetry.space_group_name_H-M   'P 1'
#
loop_
_entity.id
_entity.type
_entity.pdbx_description
1 polymer ?
#
loop_
_entity_poly.entity_id
_entity_poly.type
_entity_poly.pdbx_seq_one_letter_code
_entity_poly.pdbx_strand_id
1 'polypeptide(L)' 'MTPSIKKKLKRRNAIEPIIGYIKQDGHSGLNRLKGKLGDKLNAVLARVGQNCRKILAQLRLFYA' A
#
# COMPACT_ATOMS: atom_id res chain seq x y z
N MET A 1 -17.11 13.79 19.37
CA MET A 1 -16.29 13.58 18.15
C MET A 1 -17.10 14.02 16.94
N THR A 2 -16.62 14.94 16.11
CA THR A 2 -17.42 15.44 14.96
C THR A 2 -17.57 14.35 13.89
N PRO A 3 -18.68 14.34 13.10
CA PRO A 3 -18.87 13.37 12.02
C PRO A 3 -17.72 13.35 11.00
N SER A 4 -17.10 14.51 10.75
CA SER A 4 -15.93 14.66 9.87
C SER A 4 -14.71 13.87 10.38
N ILE A 5 -14.41 13.96 11.68
CA ILE A 5 -13.31 13.23 12.31
C ILE A 5 -13.56 11.71 12.24
N LYS A 6 -14.79 11.26 12.51
CA LYS A 6 -15.18 9.83 12.43
C LYS A 6 -14.98 9.27 11.02
N LYS A 7 -15.34 10.03 9.98
CA LYS A 7 -15.13 9.63 8.57
C LYS A 7 -13.65 9.52 8.21
N LYS A 8 -12.82 10.46 8.67
CA LYS A 8 -11.35 10.43 8.48
C LYS A 8 -10.70 9.23 9.17
N LEU A 9 -11.10 8.92 10.40
CA LEU A 9 -10.61 7.75 11.14
C LEU A 9 -11.00 6.44 10.45
N LYS A 10 -12.25 6.29 10.01
CA LYS A 10 -12.68 5.09 9.28
C LYS A 10 -11.86 4.85 8.00
N ARG A 11 -11.51 5.91 7.27
CA ARG A 11 -10.63 5.82 6.09
C ARG A 11 -9.20 5.39 6.45
N ARG A 12 -8.65 5.85 7.57
CA ARG A 12 -7.33 5.42 8.06
C ARG A 12 -7.34 3.95 8.48
N ASN A 13 -8.38 3.50 9.19
CA ASN A 13 -8.51 2.11 9.61
C ASN A 13 -8.53 1.14 8.41
N ALA A 14 -9.04 1.56 7.26
CA ALA A 14 -9.01 0.75 6.03
C ALA A 14 -7.60 0.63 5.40
N ILE A 15 -6.66 1.52 5.76
CA ILE A 15 -5.27 1.48 5.26
C ILE A 15 -4.40 0.54 6.11
N GLU A 16 -4.67 0.39 7.40
CA GLU A 16 -3.87 -0.45 8.31
C GLU A 16 -3.73 -1.91 7.82
N PRO A 17 -4.79 -2.60 7.35
CA PRO A 17 -4.65 -3.96 6.79
C PRO A 17 -3.75 -4.01 5.56
N ILE A 18 -3.79 -2.97 4.72
CA ILE A 18 -2.95 -2.88 3.52
C ILE A 18 -1.48 -2.70 3.92
N ILE A 19 -1.20 -1.91 4.95
CA ILE A 19 0.16 -1.75 5.49
C ILE A 19 0.65 -3.05 6.09
N GLY A 20 -0.19 -3.76 6.85
CA GLY A 20 0.13 -5.09 7.40
C GLY A 20 0.49 -6.09 6.30
N TYR A 21 -0.35 -6.19 5.27
CA TYR A 21 -0.10 -7.02 4.10
C TYR A 21 1.20 -6.62 3.37
N ILE A 22 1.45 -5.33 3.15
CA ILE A 22 2.68 -4.87 2.48
C ILE A 22 3.94 -5.26 3.27
N LYS A 23 3.87 -5.23 4.61
CA LYS A 23 4.98 -5.62 5.50
C LYS A 23 5.22 -7.13 5.49
N GLN A 24 4.17 -7.95 5.50
CA GLN A 24 4.28 -9.41 5.55
C GLN A 24 4.57 -10.02 4.17
N ASP A 25 3.76 -9.70 3.16
CA ASP A 25 3.77 -10.36 1.86
C ASP A 25 4.20 -9.44 0.72
N GLY A 26 4.10 -8.12 0.90
CA GLY A 26 4.29 -7.12 -0.16
C GLY A 26 5.74 -6.72 -0.45
N HIS A 27 6.65 -7.69 -0.51
CA HIS A 27 8.08 -7.52 -0.86
C HIS A 27 8.87 -6.50 -0.01
N SER A 28 8.30 -5.95 1.06
CA SER A 28 9.01 -5.01 1.95
C SER A 28 10.10 -5.69 2.78
N GLY A 29 9.97 -7.00 3.04
CA GLY A 29 10.98 -7.81 3.73
C GLY A 29 12.17 -8.23 2.86
N LEU A 30 12.10 -8.04 1.54
CA LEU A 30 13.14 -8.41 0.58
C LEU A 30 13.64 -7.16 -0.15
N ASN A 31 14.43 -6.34 0.55
CA ASN A 31 15.07 -5.20 -0.07
C ASN A 31 16.35 -5.61 -0.82
N ARG A 32 16.35 -5.44 -2.15
CA ARG A 32 17.52 -5.68 -3.02
C ARG A 32 18.40 -4.43 -3.23
N LEU A 33 17.98 -3.29 -2.69
CA LEU A 33 18.67 -2.01 -2.80
C LEU A 33 19.63 -1.81 -1.61
N LYS A 34 20.81 -1.25 -1.88
CA LYS A 34 21.87 -1.10 -0.88
C LYS A 34 21.60 0.07 0.07
N GLY A 35 21.72 -0.20 1.38
CA GLY A 35 21.77 0.80 2.45
C GLY A 35 20.44 1.53 2.73
N LYS A 36 20.51 2.50 3.64
CA LYS A 36 19.33 3.22 4.17
C LYS A 36 18.50 3.95 3.11
N LEU A 37 19.15 4.43 2.05
CA LEU A 37 18.43 5.03 0.92
C LEU A 37 17.62 3.97 0.17
N GLY A 38 18.22 2.79 -0.05
CA GLY A 38 17.56 1.64 -0.63
C GLY A 38 16.33 1.20 0.17
N ASP A 39 16.42 1.16 1.50
CA ASP A 39 15.28 0.79 2.37
C ASP A 39 14.09 1.75 2.17
N LYS A 40 14.37 3.05 2.13
CA LYS A 40 13.35 4.09 1.89
C LYS A 40 12.72 3.93 0.50
N LEU A 41 13.54 3.72 -0.52
CA LEU A 41 13.07 3.54 -1.89
C LEU A 41 12.25 2.27 -2.05
N ASN A 42 12.67 1.14 -1.46
CA ASN A 42 11.95 -0.11 -1.50
C ASN A 42 10.55 0.02 -0.89
N ALA A 43 10.44 0.68 0.27
CA ALA A 43 9.15 0.92 0.92
C ALA A 43 8.20 1.78 0.05
N VAL A 44 8.73 2.82 -0.61
CA VAL A 44 7.94 3.68 -1.51
C VAL A 44 7.49 2.89 -2.74
N LEU A 45 8.41 2.20 -3.42
CA LEU A 45 8.14 1.44 -4.64
C LEU A 45 7.19 0.27 -4.39
N ALA A 46 7.34 -0.46 -3.28
CA ALA A 46 6.43 -1.54 -2.92
C ALA A 46 4.98 -1.06 -2.78
N ARG A 47 4.78 0.12 -2.17
CA ARG A 47 3.45 0.73 -2.01
C ARG A 47 2.88 1.25 -3.33
N VAL A 48 3.72 1.84 -4.19
CA VAL A 48 3.34 2.23 -5.56
C VAL A 48 2.88 0.99 -6.35
N GLY A 49 3.67 -0.09 -6.32
CA GLY A 49 3.33 -1.35 -6.99
C GLY A 49 1.98 -1.93 -6.53
N GLN A 50 1.65 -1.82 -5.24
CA GLN A 50 0.34 -2.24 -4.72
C GLN A 50 -0.81 -1.39 -5.29
N ASN A 51 -0.62 -0.09 -5.45
CA ASN A 51 -1.62 0.78 -6.09
C ASN A 51 -1.79 0.44 -7.56
N CYS A 52 -0.69 0.20 -8.29
CA CYS A 52 -0.73 -0.24 -9.69
C CYS A 52 -1.49 -1.56 -9.84
N ARG A 53 -1.25 -2.56 -8.98
CA ARG A 53 -2.00 -3.83 -8.98
C ARG A 53 -3.50 -3.62 -8.80
N LYS A 54 -3.93 -2.69 -7.93
CA LYS A 54 -5.34 -2.36 -7.76
C LYS A 54 -5.94 -1.75 -9.02
N ILE A 55 -5.25 -0.81 -9.66
CA ILE A 55 -5.70 -0.20 -10.92
C ILE A 55 -5.82 -1.27 -12.00
N LEU A 56 -4.80 -2.11 -12.17
CA LEU A 56 -4.81 -3.19 -13.15
C LEU A 56 -5.92 -4.21 -12.89
N ALA A 57 -6.23 -4.54 -11.63
CA ALA A 57 -7.34 -5.42 -11.29
C ALA A 57 -8.69 -4.82 -11.68
N GLN A 58 -8.89 -3.51 -11.49
CA GLN A 58 -10.10 -2.81 -11.92
C GLN A 58 -10.22 -2.78 -13.45
N LEU A 59 -9.12 -2.48 -14.15
CA LEU A 59 -9.10 -2.51 -15.61
C LEU A 59 -9.41 -3.91 -16.15
N ARG A 60 -8.87 -4.97 -15.54
CA ARG A 60 -9.18 -6.36 -15.90
C ARG A 60 -10.66 -6.68 -15.76
N LEU A 61 -11.33 -6.21 -14.71
CA LEU A 61 -12.77 -6.41 -14.54
C LEU A 61 -13.61 -5.60 -15.54
N PHE A 62 -13.09 -4.45 -15.99
CA PHE A 62 -13.80 -3.59 -16.94
C PHE A 62 -13.72 -4.10 -18.39
N TYR A 63 -12.58 -4.71 -18.77
CA TYR A 63 -12.36 -5.26 -20.11
C TYR A 63 -12.60 -6.78 -20.22
N ALA A 64 -13.10 -7.42 -19.16
CA ALA A 64 -13.52 -8.82 -19.15
C ALA A 64 -15.00 -8.95 -19.50
#